data_AF-A0A977L5T6-F1
#
_entry.id   AF-A0A977L5T6-F1
#
_cell.length_a   1.000
_cell.length_b   1.000
_cell.length_c   1.000
_cell.angle_alpha   90.00
_cell.angle_beta   90.00
_cell.angle_gamma   90.00
#
_symmetry.space_group_name_H-M   'P 1'
#
loop_
_entity.id
_entity.type
_entity.pdbx_description
1 polymer ?
#
loop_
_entity_poly.entity_id
_entity_poly.type
_entity_poly.pdbx_seq_one_letter_code
_entity_poly.pdbx_strand_id
1 'polypeptide(L)' 'MDYVRLLMLLIALTALLFLLLGLIRPWIMLWWEDVQNRLKVIKVYGTVAVICFLAYWVMGLF' A
#
# COMPACT_ATOMS: atom_id res chain seq x y z
N MET A 1 -6.31 8.47 19.92
CA MET A 1 -6.45 7.86 18.57
C MET A 1 -5.12 7.83 17.81
N ASP A 2 -4.03 8.29 18.44
CA ASP A 2 -2.77 8.56 17.75
C ASP A 2 -2.03 7.30 17.31
N TYR A 3 -2.10 6.22 18.09
CA TYR A 3 -1.51 4.94 17.69
C TYR A 3 -2.17 4.33 16.45
N VAL A 4 -3.49 4.46 16.33
CA VAL A 4 -4.24 3.98 15.15
C VAL A 4 -3.89 4.84 13.94
N ARG A 5 -3.81 6.16 14.13
CA ARG A 5 -3.38 7.10 13.08
C ARG A 5 -1.95 6.78 12.62
N LEU A 6 -1.02 6.57 13.54
CA LEU A 6 0.36 6.18 13.23
C LEU A 6 0.40 4.84 12.47
N LEU A 7 -0.40 3.86 12.90
CA LEU A 7 -0.52 2.57 12.22
C LEU A 7 -0.99 2.74 10.76
N MET A 8 -2.00 3.58 10.50
CA MET A 8 -2.47 3.85 9.14
C MET A 8 -1.38 4.46 8.26
N LEU A 9 -0.57 5.39 8.82
CA LEU A 9 0.57 5.97 8.12
C LEU A 9 1.64 4.91 7.80
N LEU A 10 1.98 4.07 8.78
CA LEU A 10 2.97 3.00 8.59
C LEU A 10 2.52 2.01 7.53
N ILE A 11 1.26 1.58 7.55
CA ILE A 11 0.70 0.68 6.52
C ILE A 11 0.76 1.35 5.14
N ALA A 12 0.40 2.62 5.03
CA ALA A 12 0.48 3.35 3.76
C ALA A 12 1.92 3.40 3.21
N LEU A 13 2.90 3.67 4.08
CA LEU A 13 4.32 3.67 3.71
C LEU A 13 4.83 2.28 3.31
N THR A 14 4.47 1.24 4.07
CA THR A 14 4.82 -0.15 3.72
C THR A 14 4.20 -0.57 2.40
N ALA A 15 2.94 -0.22 2.14
CA ALA A 15 2.29 -0.49 0.87
C ALA A 15 2.97 0.25 -0.29
N LEU A 16 3.42 1.49 -0.08
CA LEU A 16 4.19 2.25 -1.08
C LEU A 16 5.55 1.61 -1.35
N LEU A 17 6.24 1.14 -0.31
CA LEU A 17 7.51 0.39 -0.46
C LEU A 17 7.30 -0.90 -1.27
N PHE A 18 6.24 -1.66 -0.98
CA PHE A 18 5.90 -2.86 -1.73
C PHE A 18 5.48 -2.57 -3.17
N LEU A 19 4.79 -1.46 -3.41
CA LEU A 19 4.50 -0.99 -4.77
C LEU A 19 5.81 -0.75 -5.54
N LEU A 20 6.79 -0.06 -4.95
CA LEU A 20 8.08 0.18 -5.60
C LEU A 20 8.83 -1.13 -5.88
N LEU A 21 8.89 -2.04 -4.90
CA LEU A 21 9.52 -3.36 -5.08
C LEU A 21 8.82 -4.19 -6.17
N GLY A 22 7.49 -4.20 -6.19
CA GLY A 22 6.71 -4.91 -7.20
C GLY A 22 6.78 -4.28 -8.60
N LEU A 23 7.06 -2.98 -8.70
CA LEU A 23 7.32 -2.33 -9.99
C LEU A 23 8.67 -2.77 -10.58
N ILE A 24 9.68 -3.00 -9.75
CA ILE A 24 10.98 -3.55 -10.18
C ILE A 24 10.80 -5.03 -10.56
N ARG A 25 10.21 -5.83 -9.66
CA ARG A 25 10.01 -7.27 -9.85
C ARG A 25 8.62 -7.68 -9.36
N PRO A 26 7.62 -7.78 -10.25
CA PRO A 26 6.23 -8.02 -9.86
C PRO A 26 6.02 -9.37 -9.19
N TRP A 27 6.81 -10.38 -9.53
CA TRP A 27 6.70 -11.71 -8.92
C TRP A 27 7.07 -11.76 -7.44
N ILE A 28 7.89 -10.82 -6.94
CA ILE A 28 8.25 -10.77 -5.51
C ILE A 28 7.00 -10.42 -4.68
N MET A 29 6.15 -9.56 -5.23
CA MET A 29 4.97 -9.05 -4.54
C MET A 29 3.69 -9.83 -4.90
N LEU A 30 3.59 -10.32 -6.13
CA LEU A 30 2.47 -11.13 -6.62
C LEU A 30 2.86 -12.62 -6.66
N TRP A 31 3.64 -13.10 -5.69
CA TRP A 31 4.08 -14.50 -5.63
C TRP A 31 2.93 -15.52 -5.46
N TRP A 32 1.78 -15.02 -4.99
CA TRP A 32 0.55 -15.79 -4.75
C TRP A 32 -0.40 -15.80 -5.96
N GLU A 33 -0.12 -14.99 -6.99
CA GLU A 33 -0.99 -14.82 -8.16
C GLU A 33 -0.39 -15.52 -9.39
N ASP A 34 -1.24 -16.18 -10.18
CA ASP A 34 -0.81 -16.91 -11.38
C ASP A 34 -0.25 -15.98 -12.46
N VAL A 35 -0.77 -14.74 -12.54
CA VAL A 35 -0.33 -13.73 -13.51
C VAL A 35 0.24 -12.52 -12.79
N GLN A 36 1.56 -12.36 -12.86
CA GLN A 36 2.25 -11.24 -12.25
C GLN A 36 2.44 -10.11 -13.26
N ASN A 37 1.71 -9.00 -13.05
CA ASN A 37 1.80 -7.79 -13.88
C ASN A 37 2.01 -6.56 -13.00
N ARG A 38 2.84 -5.62 -13.47
CA ARG A 38 3.06 -4.32 -12.84
C ARG A 38 1.76 -3.54 -12.66
N LEU A 39 0.81 -3.66 -13.60
CA LEU A 39 -0.51 -3.04 -13.48
C LEU A 39 -1.31 -3.59 -12.30
N LYS A 40 -1.19 -4.90 -12.03
CA LYS A 40 -1.78 -5.51 -10.83
C LYS A 40 -1.08 -5.05 -9.55
N VAL A 41 0.26 -4.92 -9.56
CA VAL A 41 1.02 -4.37 -8.42
C VAL A 41 0.51 -2.96 -8.09
N ILE A 42 0.42 -2.08 -9.08
CA ILE A 42 -0.09 -0.71 -8.88
C ILE A 42 -1.52 -0.77 -8.34
N LYS A 43 -2.38 -1.62 -8.91
CA LYS A 43 -3.77 -1.75 -8.46
C LYS A 43 -3.86 -2.22 -7.02
N VAL A 44 -3.14 -3.26 -6.63
CA VAL A 44 -3.22 -3.82 -5.26
C VAL A 44 -2.54 -2.91 -4.25
N TYR A 45 -1.25 -2.65 -4.40
CA TYR A 45 -0.48 -1.91 -3.39
C TYR A 45 -0.76 -0.41 -3.44
N GLY A 46 -1.07 0.13 -4.62
CA GLY A 46 -1.44 1.54 -4.77
C GLY A 46 -2.81 1.84 -4.17
N THR A 47 -3.82 0.96 -4.35
CA THR A 47 -5.11 1.17 -3.69
C THR A 47 -5.00 1.09 -2.17
N VAL A 48 -4.24 0.12 -1.63
CA VAL A 48 -3.99 0.02 -0.19
C VAL A 48 -3.28 1.27 0.34
N ALA A 49 -2.23 1.74 -0.35
CA ALA A 49 -1.51 2.94 0.05
C ALA A 49 -2.42 4.18 0.08
N VAL A 50 -3.23 4.38 -0.95
CA VAL A 50 -4.17 5.51 -1.03
C VAL A 50 -5.24 5.45 0.07
N ILE A 51 -5.86 4.29 0.27
CA ILE A 51 -6.92 4.12 1.28
C ILE A 51 -6.37 4.38 2.68
N CYS A 52 -5.24 3.78 3.04
CA CYS A 52 -4.64 3.97 4.36
C CYS A 52 -4.14 5.42 4.57
N PHE A 53 -3.60 6.06 3.52
CA PHE A 53 -3.18 7.46 3.61
C PHE A 53 -4.37 8.41 3.77
N LEU A 54 -5.47 8.18 3.05
CA LEU A 54 -6.71 8.94 3.22
C LEU A 54 -7.29 8.75 4.62
N ALA A 55 -7.31 7.52 5.14
CA ALA A 55 -7.74 7.23 6.51
C ALA A 55 -6.89 8.00 7.53
N TYR A 56 -5.56 7.98 7.38
CA TYR A 56 -4.63 8.76 8.21
C TYR A 56 -4.96 10.26 8.19
N TRP A 57 -5.25 10.81 7.01
CA TRP A 57 -5.57 12.22 6.82
C TRP A 57 -6.89 12.60 7.51
N VAL A 58 -7.94 11.83 7.25
CA VAL A 58 -9.27 12.06 7.83
C VAL A 58 -9.22 11.98 9.35
N MET A 59 -8.50 11.00 9.91
CA MET A 59 -8.30 10.88 11.35
C MET A 59 -7.47 12.02 11.97
N GLY A 60 -6.75 12.81 11.17
CA GLY A 60 -6.04 14.01 11.65
C GLY A 60 -6.90 15.28 11.66
N LEU A 61 -8.10 15.23 11.09
CA LEU A 61 -9.04 16.35 11.04
C LEU A 61 -10.01 16.39 12.23
N PHE A 62 -10.18 15.26 12.93
CA PHE A 62 -11.02 15.10 14.12
C PHE A 62 -10.16 14.96 15.38
#